data_AF-A0A090RUK4-F1
#
_entry.id   AF-A0A090RUK4-F1
#
_cell.length_a   1.000
_cell.length_b   1.000
_cell.length_c   1.000
_cell.angle_alpha   90.00
_cell.angle_beta   90.00
_cell.angle_gamma   90.00
#
_symmetry.space_group_name_H-M   'P 1'
#
loop_
_entity.id
_entity.type
_entity.pdbx_description
1 polymer ?
#
loop_
_entity_poly.entity_id
_entity_poly.type
_entity_poly.pdbx_seq_one_letter_code
_entity_poly.pdbx_strand_id
1 'polypeptide(L)'
;MKNAVWDLSIAYKGLNDPKVEQDIELIQRSISLLNLHKDERQHVVAMQNAIQTMEAAGTLLATVNTLANCYASINAQNSQAKQLIGRIAQLSSELEQAFSPYEDTLSFADVSFIEQVLDHDNPSVAGQGFQIELLQRKAQTQLSISEEQLLSAMQVDGRDAWGRLYDNITGSLLIDIESEDGIEQVGFSTAASLLYGGEFTKQEAAWKGIQAAMKANETSFAAIVNASGLATQRRQKALITARRALFGFKPACKPNPARYLRCHDECGKDQ
;
A
#
# COMPACT_ATOMS: atom_id res chain seq x y z
N MET A 1 37.88 2.22 15.48
CA MET A 1 36.55 1.82 16.00
C MET A 1 36.20 0.47 15.40
N LYS A 2 35.85 -0.54 16.21
CA LYS A 2 35.21 -1.76 15.68
C LYS A 2 33.79 -1.36 15.27
N ASN A 3 33.47 -1.45 13.99
CA ASN A 3 32.09 -1.25 13.53
C ASN A 3 31.20 -2.32 14.19
N ALA A 4 30.03 -1.93 14.68
CA ALA A 4 29.04 -2.90 15.15
C ALA A 4 28.63 -3.79 13.96
N VAL A 5 28.76 -5.11 14.14
CA VAL A 5 28.38 -6.11 13.13
C VAL A 5 27.21 -6.89 13.69
N TRP A 6 26.14 -6.97 12.91
CA TRP A 6 24.98 -7.81 13.23
C TRP A 6 25.38 -9.28 13.23
N ASP A 7 25.11 -10.00 14.32
CA ASP A 7 25.30 -11.44 14.38
C ASP A 7 24.03 -12.16 13.90
N LEU A 8 24.11 -12.74 12.71
CA LEU A 8 23.03 -13.49 12.08
C LEU A 8 23.27 -15.01 12.09
N SER A 9 24.28 -15.47 12.83
CA SER A 9 24.70 -16.88 12.87
C SER A 9 23.62 -17.84 13.37
N ILE A 10 22.59 -17.32 14.05
CA ILE A 10 21.39 -18.07 14.43
C ILE A 10 20.61 -18.58 13.21
N ALA A 11 20.63 -17.85 12.09
CA ALA A 11 19.95 -18.22 10.85
C ALA A 11 20.93 -18.75 9.80
N TYR A 12 21.99 -17.97 9.52
CA TYR A 12 23.00 -18.24 8.49
C TYR A 12 24.39 -17.77 8.94
N LYS A 13 25.43 -18.51 8.58
CA LYS A 13 26.85 -18.13 8.85
C LYS A 13 27.35 -17.00 7.95
N GLY A 14 26.63 -16.68 6.87
CA GLY A 14 26.94 -15.59 5.95
C GLY A 14 26.30 -15.79 4.58
N LEU A 15 26.60 -14.91 3.62
CA LEU A 15 26.01 -14.95 2.26
C LEU A 15 26.33 -16.20 1.45
N ASN A 16 27.42 -16.91 1.79
CA ASN A 16 27.86 -18.16 1.13
C ASN A 16 27.48 -19.41 1.92
N ASP A 17 26.64 -19.29 2.95
CA ASP A 17 26.18 -20.45 3.70
C ASP A 17 25.34 -21.36 2.77
N PRO A 18 25.69 -22.66 2.60
CA PRO A 18 24.92 -23.58 1.77
C PRO A 18 23.44 -23.64 2.12
N LYS A 19 23.08 -23.33 3.37
CA LYS A 19 21.69 -23.26 3.82
C LYS A 19 20.89 -22.18 3.09
N VAL A 20 21.52 -21.09 2.64
CA VAL A 20 20.84 -20.04 1.87
C VAL A 20 20.29 -20.62 0.56
N GLU A 21 21.10 -21.38 -0.17
CA GLU A 21 20.66 -22.00 -1.42
C GLU A 21 19.65 -23.13 -1.17
N GLN A 22 19.80 -23.89 -0.08
CA GLN A 22 18.80 -24.90 0.31
C GLN A 22 17.43 -24.26 0.59
N ASP A 23 17.40 -23.15 1.33
CA ASP A 23 16.15 -22.45 1.63
C ASP A 23 15.54 -21.83 0.37
N ILE A 24 16.36 -21.32 -0.56
CA ILE A 24 15.90 -20.87 -1.88
C ILE A 24 15.26 -22.01 -2.67
N GLU A 25 15.87 -23.20 -2.69
CA GLU A 25 15.28 -24.37 -3.35
C GLU A 25 13.94 -24.77 -2.71
N LEU A 26 13.83 -24.69 -1.37
CA LEU A 26 12.57 -24.94 -0.68
C LEU A 26 11.49 -23.94 -1.08
N ILE A 27 11.81 -22.65 -1.19
CA ILE A 27 10.88 -21.63 -1.68
C ILE A 27 10.42 -21.95 -3.10
N GLN A 28 11.33 -22.32 -4.00
CA GLN A 28 10.99 -22.70 -5.39
C GLN A 28 10.08 -23.93 -5.46
N ARG A 29 10.30 -24.92 -4.59
CA ARG A 29 9.43 -26.10 -4.47
C ARG A 29 8.05 -25.71 -3.94
N SER A 30 7.97 -24.82 -2.95
CA SER A 30 6.70 -24.29 -2.45
C SER A 30 5.91 -23.57 -3.55
N ILE A 31 6.56 -22.72 -4.35
CA ILE A 31 5.95 -22.05 -5.51
C ILE A 31 5.40 -23.09 -6.51
N SER A 32 6.19 -24.13 -6.79
CA SER A 32 5.77 -25.20 -7.70
C SER A 32 4.55 -25.97 -7.17
N LEU A 33 4.52 -26.25 -5.87
CA LEU A 33 3.43 -26.95 -5.20
C LEU A 33 2.13 -26.13 -5.21
N LEU A 34 2.22 -24.83 -4.90
CA LEU A 34 1.07 -23.91 -4.98
C LEU A 34 0.48 -23.87 -6.39
N ASN A 35 1.34 -23.80 -7.41
CA ASN A 35 0.88 -23.79 -8.80
C ASN A 35 0.24 -25.12 -9.22
N LEU A 36 0.76 -26.25 -8.72
CA LEU A 36 0.25 -27.59 -9.03
C LEU A 36 -1.16 -27.81 -8.45
N HIS A 37 -1.40 -27.36 -7.22
CA HIS A 37 -2.66 -27.62 -6.50
C HIS A 37 -3.66 -26.45 -6.57
N LYS A 38 -3.40 -25.42 -7.38
CA LYS A 38 -4.26 -24.23 -7.44
C LYS A 38 -5.70 -24.53 -7.84
N ASP A 39 -5.94 -25.58 -8.64
CA ASP A 39 -7.29 -25.94 -9.09
C ASP A 39 -8.12 -26.64 -8.01
N GLU A 40 -7.46 -27.12 -6.95
CA GLU A 40 -8.07 -27.74 -5.78
C GLU A 40 -8.42 -26.72 -4.68
N ARG A 41 -8.15 -25.43 -4.88
CA ARG A 41 -8.30 -24.35 -3.88
C ARG A 41 -9.69 -24.20 -3.26
N GLN A 42 -10.72 -24.78 -3.87
CA GLN A 42 -12.09 -24.82 -3.32
C GLN A 42 -12.26 -25.88 -2.21
N HIS A 43 -11.28 -26.75 -2.02
CA HIS A 43 -11.26 -27.75 -0.97
C HIS A 43 -10.52 -27.22 0.26
N VAL A 44 -11.14 -27.40 1.44
CA VAL A 44 -10.62 -26.94 2.74
C VAL A 44 -9.16 -27.38 2.96
N VAL A 45 -8.88 -28.68 2.78
CA VAL A 45 -7.53 -29.23 2.98
C VAL A 45 -6.50 -28.62 2.03
N ALA A 46 -6.86 -28.40 0.77
CA ALA A 46 -5.96 -27.79 -0.21
C ALA A 46 -5.67 -26.32 0.15
N MET A 47 -6.69 -25.58 0.60
CA MET A 47 -6.53 -24.21 1.09
C MET A 47 -5.64 -24.14 2.35
N GLN A 48 -5.86 -25.03 3.33
CA GLN A 48 -5.04 -25.12 4.54
C GLN A 48 -3.58 -25.45 4.22
N ASN A 49 -3.33 -26.37 3.29
CA ASN A 49 -1.99 -26.70 2.83
C ASN A 49 -1.33 -25.52 2.10
N ALA A 50 -2.09 -24.79 1.28
CA ALA A 50 -1.59 -23.60 0.58
C ALA A 50 -1.20 -22.49 1.56
N ILE A 51 -2.02 -22.22 2.58
CA ILE A 51 -1.71 -21.25 3.64
C ILE A 51 -0.42 -21.65 4.38
N GLN A 52 -0.30 -22.91 4.80
CA GLN A 52 0.92 -23.39 5.47
C GLN A 52 2.16 -23.26 4.57
N THR A 53 2.01 -23.58 3.28
CA THR A 53 3.08 -23.47 2.30
C THR A 53 3.51 -22.01 2.10
N MET A 54 2.55 -21.09 2.02
CA MET A 54 2.79 -19.65 1.91
C MET A 54 3.52 -19.10 3.14
N GLU A 55 3.04 -19.43 4.35
CA GLU A 55 3.66 -18.98 5.60
C GLU A 55 5.10 -19.51 5.77
N ALA A 56 5.32 -20.80 5.47
CA ALA A 56 6.64 -21.40 5.55
C ALA A 56 7.61 -20.79 4.52
N ALA A 57 7.19 -20.67 3.26
CA ALA A 57 8.01 -20.08 2.20
C ALA A 57 8.27 -18.59 2.45
N GLY A 58 7.26 -17.84 2.88
CA GLY A 58 7.36 -16.42 3.24
C GLY A 58 8.34 -16.18 4.39
N THR A 59 8.34 -17.05 5.41
CA THR A 59 9.30 -17.00 6.52
C THR A 59 10.73 -17.20 6.04
N LEU A 60 10.98 -18.22 5.21
CA LEU A 60 12.32 -18.45 4.62
C LEU A 60 12.76 -17.24 3.78
N LEU A 61 11.86 -16.74 2.94
CA LEU A 61 12.12 -15.60 2.07
C LEU A 61 12.51 -14.36 2.87
N ALA A 62 11.72 -14.01 3.89
CA ALA A 62 11.99 -12.88 4.77
C ALA A 62 13.33 -13.03 5.52
N THR A 63 13.66 -14.26 5.94
CA THR A 63 14.91 -14.55 6.66
C THR A 63 16.13 -14.35 5.73
N VAL A 64 16.10 -14.90 4.52
CA VAL A 64 17.19 -14.71 3.52
C VAL A 64 17.28 -13.24 3.09
N ASN A 65 16.14 -12.57 2.89
CA ASN A 65 16.12 -11.15 2.53
C ASN A 65 16.77 -10.29 3.62
N THR A 66 16.48 -10.58 4.90
CA THR A 66 17.07 -9.88 6.04
C THR A 66 18.59 -10.04 6.05
N LEU A 67 19.10 -11.25 5.85
CA LEU A 67 20.53 -11.51 5.71
C LEU A 67 21.15 -10.62 4.61
N ALA A 68 20.58 -10.64 3.42
CA ALA A 68 21.11 -9.89 2.27
C ALA A 68 21.11 -8.37 2.54
N ASN A 69 20.03 -7.84 3.12
CA ASN A 69 19.91 -6.41 3.47
C ASN A 69 20.87 -5.98 4.58
N CYS A 70 21.15 -6.83 5.57
CA CYS A 70 22.15 -6.52 6.59
C CYS A 70 23.55 -6.36 5.98
N TYR A 71 23.94 -7.23 5.05
CA TYR A 71 25.22 -7.10 4.34
C TYR A 71 25.26 -5.88 3.40
N ALA A 72 24.16 -5.59 2.70
CA ALA A 72 24.06 -4.41 1.85
C ALA A 72 24.10 -3.10 2.65
N SER A 73 23.57 -3.10 3.88
CA SER A 73 23.61 -1.95 4.79
C SER A 73 25.01 -1.67 5.34
N ILE A 74 25.82 -2.71 5.56
CA ILE A 74 27.23 -2.55 5.97
C ILE A 74 28.09 -2.04 4.81
N ASN A 75 27.86 -2.58 3.61
CA ASN A 75 28.57 -2.17 2.40
C ASN A 75 27.62 -2.09 1.20
N ALA A 76 27.24 -0.87 0.85
CA ALA A 76 26.37 -0.59 -0.29
C ALA A 76 26.96 -0.97 -1.65
N GLN A 77 28.25 -1.32 -1.75
CA GLN A 77 28.90 -1.83 -2.96
C GLN A 77 29.04 -3.36 -2.99
N ASN A 78 28.51 -4.07 -1.99
CA ASN A 78 28.54 -5.53 -1.96
C ASN A 78 27.67 -6.14 -3.07
N SER A 79 28.30 -6.61 -4.16
CA SER A 79 27.64 -7.17 -5.32
C SER A 79 26.87 -8.46 -5.02
N GLN A 80 27.42 -9.32 -4.16
CA GLN A 80 26.78 -10.58 -3.77
C GLN A 80 25.48 -10.34 -3.00
N ALA A 81 25.49 -9.39 -2.05
CA ALA A 81 24.29 -9.00 -1.32
C ALA A 81 23.21 -8.43 -2.25
N LYS A 82 23.60 -7.55 -3.19
CA LYS A 82 22.67 -7.00 -4.21
C LYS A 82 22.07 -8.08 -5.10
N GLN A 83 22.88 -9.04 -5.55
CA GLN A 83 22.40 -10.16 -6.36
C GLN A 83 21.40 -11.02 -5.59
N LEU A 84 21.69 -11.31 -4.31
CA LEU A 84 20.77 -12.08 -3.46
C LEU A 84 19.46 -11.34 -3.22
N ILE A 85 19.48 -10.03 -2.96
CA ILE A 85 18.26 -9.20 -2.86
C ILE A 85 17.44 -9.30 -4.15
N GLY A 86 18.06 -9.17 -5.32
CA GLY A 86 17.36 -9.28 -6.60
C GLY A 86 16.71 -10.66 -6.81
N ARG A 87 17.43 -11.74 -6.47
CA ARG A 87 16.90 -13.11 -6.54
C ARG A 87 15.71 -13.31 -5.61
N ILE A 88 15.80 -12.83 -4.37
CA ILE A 88 14.73 -12.95 -3.38
C ILE A 88 13.51 -12.10 -3.76
N ALA A 89 13.71 -10.89 -4.31
CA ALA A 89 12.62 -10.07 -4.82
C ALA A 89 11.85 -10.76 -5.95
N GLN A 90 12.56 -11.42 -6.88
CA GLN A 90 11.95 -12.22 -7.94
C GLN A 90 11.12 -13.38 -7.36
N LEU A 91 11.69 -14.15 -6.44
CA LEU A 91 10.97 -15.26 -5.78
C LEU A 91 9.76 -14.78 -4.96
N SER A 92 9.83 -13.59 -4.36
CA SER A 92 8.69 -12.99 -3.63
C SER A 92 7.53 -12.75 -4.57
N SER A 93 7.80 -12.16 -5.74
CA SER A 93 6.78 -11.92 -6.75
C SER A 93 6.19 -13.22 -7.29
N GLU A 94 7.02 -14.23 -7.54
CA GLU A 94 6.56 -15.56 -8.00
C GLU A 94 5.71 -16.28 -6.95
N LEU A 95 6.08 -16.18 -5.67
CA LEU A 95 5.32 -16.76 -4.56
C LEU A 95 3.95 -16.07 -4.39
N GLU A 96 3.93 -14.74 -4.42
CA GLU A 96 2.68 -13.96 -4.38
C GLU A 96 1.76 -14.31 -5.57
N GLN A 97 2.32 -14.41 -6.78
CA GLN A 97 1.57 -14.81 -7.97
C GLN A 97 1.01 -16.23 -7.86
N ALA A 98 1.80 -17.17 -7.33
CA ALA A 98 1.37 -18.56 -7.13
C ALA A 98 0.26 -18.66 -6.07
N PHE A 99 0.28 -17.79 -5.06
CA PHE A 99 -0.72 -17.78 -3.99
C PHE A 99 -2.00 -16.98 -4.36
N SER A 100 -1.91 -16.05 -5.31
CA SER A 100 -3.03 -15.17 -5.70
C SER A 100 -4.37 -15.87 -5.99
N PRO A 101 -4.44 -17.05 -6.66
CA PRO A 101 -5.72 -17.76 -6.84
C PRO A 101 -6.39 -18.19 -5.52
N TYR A 102 -5.59 -18.51 -4.50
CA TYR A 102 -6.08 -18.87 -3.18
C TYR A 102 -6.64 -17.63 -2.47
N GLU A 103 -5.94 -16.49 -2.54
CA GLU A 103 -6.45 -15.21 -2.01
C GLU A 103 -7.76 -14.80 -2.69
N ASP A 104 -7.86 -14.94 -4.01
CA ASP A 104 -9.09 -14.66 -4.75
C ASP A 104 -10.25 -15.53 -4.22
N THR A 105 -9.99 -16.81 -3.98
CA THR A 105 -10.98 -17.71 -3.39
C THR A 105 -11.40 -17.28 -1.98
N LEU A 106 -10.44 -16.96 -1.10
CA LEU A 106 -10.72 -16.48 0.27
C LEU A 106 -11.49 -15.16 0.29
N SER A 107 -11.24 -14.28 -0.70
CA SER A 107 -11.87 -12.96 -0.82
C SER A 107 -13.39 -13.04 -1.01
N PHE A 108 -13.88 -14.11 -1.66
CA PHE A 108 -15.29 -14.29 -2.01
C PHE A 108 -15.92 -15.54 -1.39
N ALA A 109 -15.17 -16.31 -0.60
CA ALA A 109 -15.67 -17.49 0.11
C ALA A 109 -16.76 -17.12 1.14
N ASP A 110 -17.68 -18.05 1.35
CA ASP A 110 -18.67 -17.92 2.41
C ASP A 110 -18.06 -18.14 3.81
N VAL A 111 -18.80 -17.70 4.84
CA VAL A 111 -18.37 -17.80 6.23
C VAL A 111 -18.09 -19.25 6.64
N SER A 112 -18.89 -20.21 6.16
CA SER A 112 -18.75 -21.61 6.55
C SER A 112 -17.48 -22.26 6.00
N PHE A 113 -17.05 -21.86 4.81
CA PHE A 113 -15.79 -22.30 4.22
C PHE A 113 -14.61 -21.71 4.99
N ILE A 114 -14.65 -20.42 5.32
CA ILE A 114 -13.59 -19.76 6.10
C ILE A 114 -13.48 -20.39 7.49
N GLU A 115 -14.61 -20.66 8.17
CA GLU A 115 -14.62 -21.35 9.47
C GLU A 115 -13.95 -22.72 9.38
N GLN A 116 -14.26 -23.51 8.35
CA GLN A 116 -13.62 -24.82 8.14
C GLN A 116 -12.12 -24.71 7.80
N VAL A 117 -11.70 -23.70 7.03
CA VAL A 117 -10.29 -23.47 6.73
C VAL A 117 -9.52 -23.11 8.01
N LEU A 118 -10.10 -22.27 8.87
CA LEU A 118 -9.47 -21.83 10.11
C LEU A 118 -9.52 -22.88 11.24
N ASP A 119 -10.41 -23.87 11.14
CA ASP A 119 -10.46 -25.03 12.05
C ASP A 119 -9.29 -25.99 11.75
N HIS A 120 -8.11 -25.64 12.25
CA HIS A 120 -6.88 -26.38 12.03
C HIS A 120 -5.92 -26.24 13.22
N ASP A 121 -5.21 -27.31 13.57
CA ASP A 121 -4.31 -27.32 14.74
C ASP A 121 -3.08 -26.41 14.58
N ASN A 122 -2.64 -26.15 13.33
CA ASN A 122 -1.51 -25.26 13.05
C ASN A 122 -1.91 -23.78 13.23
N PRO A 123 -1.27 -23.03 14.15
CA PRO A 123 -1.56 -21.61 14.38
C PRO A 123 -1.35 -20.71 13.16
N SER A 124 -0.47 -21.10 12.23
CA SER A 124 -0.22 -20.36 10.98
C SER A 124 -1.44 -20.38 10.05
N VAL A 125 -2.37 -21.32 10.26
CA VAL A 125 -3.65 -21.40 9.56
C VAL A 125 -4.76 -20.77 10.41
N ALA A 126 -4.95 -21.25 11.64
CA ALA A 126 -6.02 -20.78 12.52
C ALA A 126 -5.91 -19.27 12.85
N GLY A 127 -4.69 -18.71 12.82
CA GLY A 127 -4.42 -17.29 13.06
C GLY A 127 -4.78 -16.35 11.90
N GLN A 128 -5.13 -16.87 10.71
CA GLN A 128 -5.33 -16.04 9.52
C GLN A 128 -6.65 -15.26 9.49
N GLY A 129 -7.53 -15.44 10.48
CA GLY A 129 -8.88 -14.84 10.48
C GLY A 129 -8.87 -13.33 10.24
N PHE A 130 -7.98 -12.58 10.90
CA PHE A 130 -7.88 -11.13 10.71
C PHE A 130 -7.44 -10.74 9.29
N GLN A 131 -6.42 -11.43 8.75
CA GLN A 131 -5.91 -11.16 7.41
C GLN A 131 -6.97 -11.47 6.34
N ILE A 132 -7.69 -12.59 6.49
CA ILE A 132 -8.81 -12.95 5.60
C ILE A 132 -9.93 -11.91 5.69
N GLU A 133 -10.27 -11.43 6.89
CA GLU A 133 -11.28 -10.39 7.06
C GLU A 133 -10.88 -9.10 6.32
N LEU A 134 -9.62 -8.67 6.44
CA LEU A 134 -9.10 -7.50 5.70
C LEU A 134 -9.14 -7.72 4.18
N LEU A 135 -8.79 -8.92 3.73
CA LEU A 135 -8.85 -9.31 2.33
C LEU A 135 -10.29 -9.23 1.79
N GLN A 136 -11.27 -9.77 2.50
CA GLN A 136 -12.69 -9.68 2.14
C GLN A 136 -13.20 -8.23 2.15
N ARG A 137 -12.82 -7.42 3.15
CA ARG A 137 -13.16 -5.98 3.19
C ARG A 137 -12.57 -5.23 2.00
N LYS A 138 -11.33 -5.54 1.62
CA LYS A 138 -10.67 -4.95 0.45
C LYS A 138 -11.43 -5.34 -0.83
N ALA A 139 -11.77 -6.62 -0.99
CA ALA A 139 -12.52 -7.12 -2.15
C ALA A 139 -13.89 -6.44 -2.30
N GLN A 140 -14.59 -6.19 -1.19
CA GLN A 140 -15.85 -5.42 -1.19
C GLN A 140 -15.69 -3.95 -1.64
N THR A 141 -14.48 -3.41 -1.64
CA THR A 141 -14.18 -2.05 -2.12
C THR A 141 -13.55 -2.00 -3.50
N GLN A 142 -13.35 -3.15 -4.16
CA GLN A 142 -12.87 -3.19 -5.53
C GLN A 142 -14.04 -2.94 -6.49
N LEU A 143 -13.75 -2.26 -7.60
CA LEU A 143 -14.70 -2.11 -8.69
C LEU A 143 -14.59 -3.31 -9.64
N SER A 144 -15.51 -3.38 -10.63
CA SER A 144 -15.36 -4.36 -11.70
C SER A 144 -14.04 -4.14 -12.47
N ILE A 145 -13.53 -5.18 -13.13
CA ILE A 145 -12.27 -5.09 -13.92
C ILE A 145 -12.32 -3.92 -14.91
N SER A 146 -13.44 -3.75 -15.62
CA SER A 146 -13.61 -2.64 -16.58
C SER A 146 -13.58 -1.26 -15.90
N GLU A 147 -14.12 -1.15 -14.70
CA GLU A 147 -14.12 0.11 -13.94
C GLU A 147 -12.75 0.40 -13.33
N GLU A 148 -12.04 -0.60 -12.82
CA GLU A 148 -10.66 -0.45 -12.36
C GLU A 148 -9.73 -0.05 -13.52
N GLN A 149 -9.87 -0.69 -14.70
CA GLN A 149 -9.13 -0.29 -15.90
C GLN A 149 -9.44 1.15 -16.32
N LEU A 150 -10.72 1.55 -16.29
CA LEU A 150 -11.11 2.93 -16.57
C LEU A 150 -10.51 3.90 -15.55
N LEU A 151 -10.55 3.57 -14.25
CA LEU A 151 -9.94 4.40 -13.20
C LEU A 151 -8.43 4.53 -13.40
N SER A 152 -7.73 3.43 -13.68
CA SER A 152 -6.29 3.46 -13.97
C SER A 152 -5.98 4.31 -15.21
N ALA A 153 -6.77 4.20 -16.29
CA ALA A 153 -6.60 5.05 -17.47
C ALA A 153 -6.81 6.54 -17.12
N MET A 154 -7.81 6.85 -16.28
CA MET A 154 -8.09 8.22 -15.83
C MET A 154 -7.00 8.80 -14.89
N GLN A 155 -6.18 7.98 -14.25
CA GLN A 155 -5.11 8.47 -13.37
C GLN A 155 -3.98 9.17 -14.15
N VAL A 156 -3.68 8.68 -15.35
CA VAL A 156 -2.59 9.17 -16.21
C VAL A 156 -2.74 10.66 -16.52
N ASP A 157 -3.94 11.06 -16.95
CA ASP A 157 -4.30 12.45 -17.25
C ASP A 157 -4.96 13.17 -16.06
N GLY A 158 -5.18 12.44 -14.96
CA GLY A 158 -5.81 12.92 -13.74
C GLY A 158 -4.78 13.19 -12.66
N ARG A 159 -4.92 12.51 -11.52
CA ARG A 159 -4.10 12.72 -10.31
C ARG A 159 -2.60 12.78 -10.61
N ASP A 160 -2.09 11.89 -11.45
CA ASP A 160 -0.66 11.79 -11.70
C ASP A 160 -0.16 12.93 -12.58
N ALA A 161 -0.98 13.39 -13.54
CA ALA A 161 -0.68 14.57 -14.33
C ALA A 161 -0.59 15.83 -13.45
N TRP A 162 -1.49 15.99 -12.48
CA TRP A 162 -1.45 17.11 -11.53
C TRP A 162 -0.24 17.03 -10.59
N GLY A 163 0.14 15.83 -10.15
CA GLY A 163 1.38 15.60 -9.40
C GLY A 163 2.62 16.00 -10.21
N ARG A 164 2.73 15.52 -11.45
CA ARG A 164 3.82 15.91 -12.36
C ARG A 164 3.86 17.42 -12.63
N LEU A 165 2.70 18.06 -12.74
CA LEU A 165 2.63 19.51 -12.92
C LEU A 165 3.19 20.24 -11.68
N TYR A 166 2.85 19.79 -10.48
CA TYR A 166 3.42 20.33 -9.24
C TYR A 166 4.95 20.15 -9.19
N ASP A 167 5.43 18.95 -9.49
CA ASP A 167 6.86 18.63 -9.48
C ASP A 167 7.62 19.47 -10.51
N ASN A 168 7.05 19.66 -11.71
CA ASN A 168 7.65 20.50 -12.75
C ASN A 168 7.70 21.98 -12.34
N ILE A 169 6.62 22.53 -11.79
CA ILE A 169 6.59 23.92 -11.32
C ILE A 169 7.66 24.09 -10.24
N THR A 170 7.58 23.30 -9.16
CA THR A 170 8.49 23.41 -8.01
C THR A 170 9.95 23.11 -8.36
N GLY A 171 10.21 22.17 -9.26
CA GLY A 171 11.55 21.84 -9.75
C GLY A 171 12.17 22.93 -10.63
N SER A 172 11.34 23.77 -11.26
CA SER A 172 11.79 24.92 -12.07
C SER A 172 11.82 26.25 -11.32
N LEU A 173 11.35 26.28 -10.06
CA LEU A 173 11.33 27.50 -9.26
C LEU A 173 12.76 27.96 -8.96
N LEU A 174 13.01 29.22 -9.29
CA LEU A 174 14.17 29.99 -8.88
C LEU A 174 13.76 30.91 -7.74
N ILE A 175 14.51 30.86 -6.65
CA ILE A 175 14.28 31.59 -5.42
C ILE A 175 15.38 32.61 -5.26
N ASP A 176 14.99 33.87 -5.18
CA ASP A 176 15.90 34.96 -4.89
C ASP A 176 16.09 35.07 -3.37
N ILE A 177 17.34 34.98 -2.92
CA ILE A 177 17.75 35.08 -1.52
C ILE A 177 18.60 36.34 -1.38
N GLU A 178 18.08 37.33 -0.67
CA GLU A 178 18.82 38.53 -0.33
C GLU A 178 19.89 38.24 0.75
N SER A 179 21.10 38.70 0.51
CA SER A 179 22.24 38.62 1.44
C SER A 179 23.05 39.92 1.41
N GLU A 180 24.01 40.06 2.33
CA GLU A 180 24.92 41.23 2.38
C GLU A 180 25.74 41.38 1.08
N ASP A 181 26.01 40.28 0.38
CA ASP A 181 26.78 40.24 -0.87
C ASP A 181 25.90 40.44 -2.14
N GLY A 182 24.59 40.66 -1.96
CA GLY A 182 23.61 40.83 -3.03
C GLY A 182 22.56 39.72 -3.09
N ILE A 183 21.87 39.63 -4.24
CA ILE A 183 20.81 38.64 -4.47
C ILE A 183 21.43 37.37 -5.05
N GLU A 184 21.29 36.26 -4.32
CA GLU A 184 21.67 34.92 -4.75
C GLU A 184 20.42 34.18 -5.27
N GLN A 185 20.48 33.61 -6.47
CA GLN A 185 19.36 32.85 -7.02
C GLN A 185 19.63 31.34 -6.94
N VAL A 186 18.75 30.60 -6.26
CA VAL A 186 18.90 29.16 -6.03
C VAL A 186 17.62 28.40 -6.38
N GLY A 187 17.73 27.08 -6.57
CA GLY A 187 16.55 26.23 -6.74
C GLY A 187 15.76 26.05 -5.44
N PHE A 188 14.47 25.73 -5.57
CA PHE A 188 13.56 25.55 -4.43
C PHE A 188 14.09 24.58 -3.35
N SER A 189 14.66 23.44 -3.73
CA SER A 189 15.20 22.45 -2.78
C SER A 189 16.35 22.99 -1.94
N THR A 190 17.22 23.80 -2.56
CA THR A 190 18.34 24.45 -1.87
C THR A 190 17.82 25.50 -0.89
N ALA A 191 16.90 26.37 -1.33
CA ALA A 191 16.27 27.36 -0.46
C ALA A 191 15.52 26.70 0.71
N ALA A 192 14.77 25.62 0.47
CA ALA A 192 14.05 24.89 1.51
C ALA A 192 14.99 24.25 2.54
N SER A 193 16.17 23.77 2.09
CA SER A 193 17.17 23.21 2.99
C SER A 193 17.75 24.26 3.95
N LEU A 194 17.86 25.52 3.52
CA LEU A 194 18.32 26.63 4.38
C LEU A 194 17.38 26.86 5.57
N LEU A 195 16.07 26.64 5.42
CA LEU A 195 15.09 26.79 6.50
C LEU A 195 15.34 25.86 7.70
N TYR A 196 16.03 24.75 7.47
CA TYR A 196 16.38 23.75 8.49
C TYR A 196 17.89 23.68 8.74
N GLY A 197 18.68 24.52 8.07
CA GLY A 197 20.14 24.56 8.15
C GLY A 197 20.67 25.48 9.26
N GLY A 198 22.00 25.46 9.45
CA GLY A 198 22.68 26.28 10.45
C GLY A 198 22.93 27.74 10.06
N GLU A 199 22.62 28.13 8.83
CA GLU A 199 22.83 29.49 8.31
C GLU A 199 21.65 30.42 8.66
N PHE A 200 21.47 30.69 9.95
CA PHE A 200 20.32 31.44 10.49
C PHE A 200 20.10 32.82 9.83
N THR A 201 21.19 33.49 9.41
CA THR A 201 21.11 34.80 8.74
C THR A 201 20.43 34.75 7.38
N LYS A 202 20.46 33.61 6.69
CA LYS A 202 19.80 33.41 5.39
C LYS A 202 18.37 32.87 5.49
N GLN A 203 17.93 32.41 6.67
CA GLN A 203 16.62 31.73 6.82
C GLN A 203 15.44 32.64 6.51
N GLU A 204 15.44 33.88 7.02
CA GLU A 204 14.33 34.82 6.78
C GLU A 204 14.23 35.18 5.29
N ALA A 205 15.38 35.44 4.65
CA ALA A 205 15.44 35.74 3.22
C ALA A 205 14.97 34.54 2.38
N ALA A 206 15.44 33.33 2.69
CA ALA A 206 14.99 32.10 2.03
C ALA A 206 13.48 31.87 2.20
N TRP A 207 12.93 32.09 3.40
CA TRP A 207 11.50 31.97 3.65
C TRP A 207 10.69 32.97 2.81
N LYS A 208 11.09 34.25 2.80
CA LYS A 208 10.41 35.28 2.01
C LYS A 208 10.48 34.99 0.51
N GLY A 209 11.66 34.59 0.02
CA GLY A 209 11.87 34.22 -1.38
C GLY A 209 10.98 33.04 -1.80
N ILE A 210 10.93 31.99 -0.98
CA ILE A 210 10.03 30.84 -1.20
C ILE A 210 8.58 31.28 -1.26
N GLN A 211 8.12 32.08 -0.29
CA GLN A 211 6.74 32.57 -0.25
C GLN A 211 6.39 33.40 -1.49
N ALA A 212 7.30 34.27 -1.95
CA ALA A 212 7.10 35.08 -3.15
C ALA A 212 6.99 34.21 -4.42
N ALA A 213 7.92 33.27 -4.61
CA ALA A 213 7.93 32.37 -5.75
C ALA A 213 6.72 31.43 -5.78
N MET A 214 6.30 30.94 -4.61
CA MET A 214 5.09 30.12 -4.46
C MET A 214 3.83 30.94 -4.76
N LYS A 215 3.76 32.17 -4.25
CA LYS A 215 2.64 33.09 -4.49
C LYS A 215 2.48 33.45 -5.97
N ALA A 216 3.58 33.62 -6.70
CA ALA A 216 3.53 33.84 -8.15
C ALA A 216 2.83 32.69 -8.91
N ASN A 217 2.81 31.49 -8.33
CA ASN A 217 2.18 30.30 -8.88
C ASN A 217 0.89 29.89 -8.12
N GLU A 218 0.33 30.76 -7.27
CA GLU A 218 -0.77 30.43 -6.36
C GLU A 218 -2.01 29.86 -7.08
N THR A 219 -2.32 30.39 -8.28
CA THR A 219 -3.46 29.93 -9.08
C THR A 219 -3.24 28.52 -9.59
N SER A 220 -2.02 28.21 -10.07
CA SER A 220 -1.64 26.88 -10.53
C SER A 220 -1.69 25.87 -9.38
N PHE A 221 -1.17 26.23 -8.21
CA PHE A 221 -1.22 25.36 -7.02
C PHE A 221 -2.64 25.14 -6.52
N ALA A 222 -3.47 26.19 -6.47
CA ALA A 222 -4.88 26.05 -6.14
C ALA A 222 -5.62 25.12 -7.10
N ALA A 223 -5.35 25.24 -8.42
CA ALA A 223 -5.92 24.35 -9.43
C ALA A 223 -5.49 22.89 -9.24
N ILE A 224 -4.20 22.64 -8.99
CA ILE A 224 -3.65 21.30 -8.72
C ILE A 224 -4.32 20.64 -7.51
N VAL A 225 -4.45 21.36 -6.40
CA VAL A 225 -5.05 20.85 -5.16
C VAL A 225 -6.54 20.56 -5.35
N ASN A 226 -7.27 21.48 -6.01
CA ASN A 226 -8.70 21.29 -6.29
C ASN A 226 -8.94 20.09 -7.20
N ALA A 227 -8.13 19.91 -8.24
CA ALA A 227 -8.21 18.78 -9.14
C ALA A 227 -7.91 17.44 -8.43
N SER A 228 -6.94 17.44 -7.51
CA SER A 228 -6.59 16.28 -6.68
C SER A 228 -7.73 15.89 -5.72
N GLY A 229 -8.41 16.86 -5.10
CA GLY A 229 -9.55 16.62 -4.23
C GLY A 229 -10.79 16.05 -4.96
N LEU A 230 -11.03 16.50 -6.19
CA LEU A 230 -12.10 16.00 -7.06
C LEU A 230 -11.92 14.51 -7.42
N ALA A 231 -10.68 14.04 -7.60
CA ALA A 231 -10.39 12.64 -7.89
C ALA A 231 -10.82 11.69 -6.74
N THR A 232 -10.58 12.10 -5.50
CA THR A 232 -10.98 11.33 -4.30
C THR A 232 -12.50 11.22 -4.17
N GLN A 233 -13.23 12.32 -4.42
CA GLN A 233 -14.70 12.31 -4.38
C GLN A 233 -15.32 11.43 -5.48
N ARG A 234 -14.72 11.37 -6.67
CA ARG A 234 -15.19 10.51 -7.76
C ARG A 234 -15.03 9.04 -7.42
N ARG A 235 -13.91 8.64 -6.80
CA ARG A 235 -13.70 7.27 -6.32
C ARG A 235 -14.75 6.88 -5.27
N GLN A 236 -15.02 7.75 -4.30
CA GLN A 236 -16.03 7.49 -3.27
C GLN A 236 -17.45 7.39 -3.84
N LYS A 237 -17.81 8.25 -4.82
CA LYS A 237 -19.11 8.17 -5.51
C LYS A 237 -19.25 6.92 -6.37
N ALA A 238 -18.20 6.51 -7.09
CA ALA A 238 -18.20 5.28 -7.87
C ALA A 238 -18.43 4.05 -6.96
N LEU A 239 -17.75 3.97 -5.82
CA LEU A 239 -17.93 2.91 -4.83
C LEU A 239 -19.35 2.87 -4.25
N ILE A 240 -19.94 4.03 -3.93
CA ILE A 240 -21.33 4.12 -3.44
C ILE A 240 -22.34 3.67 -4.52
N THR A 241 -22.11 4.06 -5.79
CA THR A 241 -22.98 3.70 -6.90
C THR A 241 -22.90 2.21 -7.24
N ALA A 242 -21.68 1.64 -7.29
CA ALA A 242 -21.46 0.21 -7.50
C ALA A 242 -22.12 -0.64 -6.39
N ARG A 243 -21.97 -0.21 -5.12
CA ARG A 243 -22.62 -0.86 -3.98
C ARG A 243 -24.16 -0.80 -4.04
N ARG A 244 -24.73 0.30 -4.54
CA ARG A 244 -26.18 0.42 -4.77
C ARG A 244 -26.69 -0.50 -5.88
N ALA A 245 -25.91 -0.66 -6.94
CA ALA A 245 -26.25 -1.53 -8.08
C ALA A 245 -26.20 -3.01 -7.70
N LEU A 246 -25.21 -3.43 -6.90
CA LEU A 246 -25.02 -4.83 -6.49
C LEU A 246 -26.00 -5.29 -5.40
N PHE A 247 -26.37 -4.42 -4.45
CA PHE A 247 -27.21 -4.80 -3.30
C PHE A 247 -28.68 -4.40 -3.42
N GLY A 248 -29.15 -3.93 -4.59
CA GLY A 248 -30.56 -3.66 -4.83
C GLY A 248 -31.22 -2.76 -3.76
N PHE A 249 -30.46 -1.82 -3.20
CA PHE A 249 -30.95 -0.97 -2.11
C PHE A 249 -32.03 -0.03 -2.67
N LYS A 250 -33.30 -0.43 -2.58
CA LYS A 250 -34.43 0.48 -2.80
C LYS A 250 -34.26 1.64 -1.83
N PRO A 251 -34.31 2.90 -2.29
CA PRO A 251 -34.23 4.02 -1.37
C PRO A 251 -35.37 3.89 -0.36
N ALA A 252 -35.01 3.84 0.93
CA ALA A 252 -35.98 4.00 2.00
C ALA A 252 -36.80 5.26 1.68
N CYS A 253 -38.13 5.13 1.76
CA CYS A 253 -39.10 6.19 1.51
C CYS A 253 -38.56 7.54 1.97
N LYS A 254 -38.61 8.55 1.08
CA LYS A 254 -38.35 9.94 1.46
C LYS A 254 -39.16 10.26 2.73
N PRO A 255 -38.56 10.80 3.79
CA PRO A 255 -39.32 11.19 4.96
C PRO A 255 -40.32 12.26 4.53
N ASN A 256 -41.61 11.99 4.75
CA ASN A 256 -42.69 12.92 4.47
C ASN A 256 -42.59 14.09 5.48
N PRO A 257 -42.32 15.33 5.03
CA PRO A 257 -42.12 16.47 5.92
C PRO A 257 -43.41 16.93 6.62
N ALA A 258 -44.56 16.31 6.35
CA ALA A 258 -45.86 16.69 6.92
C ALA A 258 -46.24 15.97 8.23
N ARG A 259 -45.37 15.16 8.84
CA ARG A 259 -45.69 14.39 10.07
C ARG A 259 -45.12 14.95 11.38
N TYR A 260 -44.39 16.06 11.34
CA TYR A 260 -44.01 16.82 12.54
C TYR A 260 -44.99 17.98 12.74
N LEU A 261 -46.18 17.71 13.27
CA LEU A 261 -47.05 18.66 14.00
C LEU A 261 -48.41 17.99 14.28
N ARG A 262 -48.76 17.90 15.58
CA ARG A 262 -49.95 17.29 16.24
C ARG A 262 -49.79 15.82 16.62
N CYS A 263 -50.01 15.39 17.86
CA CYS A 263 -50.46 16.05 19.09
C CYS A 263 -49.94 15.24 20.29
N HIS A 264 -49.63 15.95 21.37
CA HIS A 264 -49.68 15.44 22.73
C HIS A 264 -51.12 15.00 23.06
N ASP A 265 -51.22 14.07 24.00
CA ASP A 265 -52.39 13.65 24.79
C ASP A 265 -53.01 12.29 24.43
N GLU A 266 -53.27 11.58 25.53
CA GLU A 266 -54.00 10.32 25.73
C GLU A 266 -53.19 9.01 25.85
N CYS A 267 -52.78 8.79 27.11
CA CYS A 267 -52.85 7.49 27.79
C CYS A 267 -54.09 6.65 27.39
N GLY A 268 -53.85 5.36 27.14
CA GLY A 268 -54.73 4.30 27.67
C GLY A 268 -55.50 3.43 26.66
N LYS A 269 -55.39 2.12 26.93
CA LYS A 269 -56.36 1.01 26.69
C LYS A 269 -56.26 0.19 25.39
N ASP A 270 -55.90 -1.07 25.62
CA ASP A 270 -56.57 -2.31 25.19
C ASP A 270 -57.01 -2.48 23.72
N GLN A 271 -56.33 -3.38 22.99
CA GLN A 271 -56.82 -4.72 22.63
C GLN A 271 -55.71 -5.56 22.00
#